data_AF-A0A1I7DAA5-F1
#
_entry.id   AF-A0A1I7DAA5-F1
#
_cell.length_a   1.000
_cell.length_b   1.000
_cell.length_c   1.000
_cell.angle_alpha   90.00
_cell.angle_beta   90.00
_cell.angle_gamma   90.00
#
_symmetry.space_group_name_H-M   'P 1'
#
loop_
_entity.id
_entity.type
_entity.pdbx_description
1 polymer ?
#
loop_
_entity_poly.entity_id
_entity_poly.type
_entity_poly.pdbx_seq_one_letter_code
_entity_poly.pdbx_strand_id
1 'polypeptide(L)'
;MSVDNRLTDDQLATLSPGDSVVIESGRPRHSTGTVVRAEGPHIAVSVRSPRGAAYVEQYRRRDGSRIGGRIPAKLINADAPVPQEAQRRTRHIDSLFRDWARHRTDVNRLRALHDAIGECLEVLIEPTLR
;
A
#
# COMPACT_ATOMS: atom_id res chain seq x y z
N MET A 1 -0.09 -7.18 8.08
CA MET A 1 -1.19 -7.55 7.18
C MET A 1 -2.22 -6.45 7.28
N SER A 2 -2.47 -5.69 6.20
CA SER A 2 -3.46 -4.61 6.20
C SER A 2 -4.71 -5.10 5.46
N VAL A 3 -5.71 -5.55 6.21
CA VAL A 3 -6.99 -6.00 5.64
C VAL A 3 -8.05 -4.90 5.63
N ASP A 4 -7.86 -3.82 6.39
CA ASP A 4 -8.92 -2.83 6.66
C ASP A 4 -8.96 -1.61 5.71
N ASN A 5 -8.05 -1.52 4.74
CA ASN A 5 -8.03 -0.38 3.79
C ASN A 5 -8.55 -0.74 2.39
N ARG A 6 -9.07 -1.96 2.19
CA ARG A 6 -9.58 -2.38 0.89
C ARG A 6 -10.89 -1.65 0.58
N LEU A 7 -11.04 -1.21 -0.67
CA LEU A 7 -12.34 -0.70 -1.12
C LEU A 7 -13.37 -1.83 -1.02
N THR A 8 -14.53 -1.52 -0.46
CA THR A 8 -15.68 -2.44 -0.43
C THR A 8 -16.29 -2.56 -1.83
N ASP A 9 -17.12 -3.58 -2.06
CA ASP A 9 -17.82 -3.76 -3.34
C ASP A 9 -18.66 -2.52 -3.70
N ASP A 10 -19.35 -1.94 -2.71
CA ASP A 10 -20.13 -0.71 -2.89
C ASP A 10 -19.25 0.48 -3.30
N GLN A 11 -18.06 0.63 -2.69
CA GLN A 11 -17.12 1.69 -3.04
C GLN A 11 -16.50 1.47 -4.43
N LEU A 12 -16.24 0.22 -4.81
CA LEU A 12 -15.78 -0.12 -6.16
C LEU A 12 -16.88 0.10 -7.20
N ALA A 13 -18.15 -0.04 -6.81
CA ALA A 13 -19.30 0.22 -7.67
C ALA A 13 -19.54 1.70 -7.94
N THR A 14 -19.16 2.60 -7.03
CA THR A 14 -19.35 4.05 -7.19
C THR A 14 -18.22 4.75 -7.94
N LEU A 15 -17.07 4.09 -8.15
CA LEU A 15 -15.94 4.65 -8.88
C LEU A 15 -16.35 5.09 -10.30
N SER A 16 -15.99 6.33 -10.62
CA SER A 16 -16.28 6.98 -11.88
C SER A 16 -14.99 7.38 -12.62
N PRO A 17 -15.02 7.51 -13.96
CA PRO A 17 -13.90 8.05 -14.70
C PRO A 17 -13.49 9.43 -14.16
N GLY A 18 -12.20 9.62 -13.88
CA GLY A 18 -11.64 10.81 -13.26
C GLY A 18 -11.28 10.63 -11.78
N ASP A 19 -11.83 9.62 -11.11
CA ASP A 19 -11.55 9.37 -9.69
C ASP A 19 -10.10 8.95 -9.45
N SER A 20 -9.52 9.46 -8.37
CA SER A 20 -8.19 9.07 -7.91
C SER A 20 -8.28 7.82 -7.04
N VAL A 21 -7.45 6.82 -7.31
CA VAL A 21 -7.39 5.58 -6.54
C VAL A 21 -5.96 5.28 -6.09
N VAL A 22 -5.84 4.63 -4.93
CA VAL A 22 -4.54 4.16 -4.44
C VAL A 22 -4.42 2.68 -4.75
N ILE A 23 -3.27 2.31 -5.30
CA ILE A 23 -2.89 0.95 -5.66
C ILE A 23 -1.82 0.48 -4.69
N GLU A 24 -2.07 -0.62 -4.02
CA GLU A 24 -1.08 -1.35 -3.24
C GLU A 24 -0.51 -2.50 -4.10
N SER A 25 0.82 -2.55 -4.28
CA SER A 25 1.50 -3.60 -5.03
C SER A 25 2.77 -4.09 -4.33
N GLY A 26 2.91 -5.40 -4.11
CA GLY A 26 4.10 -5.98 -3.46
C GLY A 26 4.43 -5.42 -2.06
N ARG A 27 5.63 -5.72 -1.54
CA ARG A 27 6.11 -5.16 -0.25
C ARG A 27 6.35 -3.65 -0.37
N PRO A 28 6.05 -2.90 0.70
CA PRO A 28 4.96 -1.92 0.73
C PRO A 28 5.15 -0.81 -0.31
N ARG A 29 4.64 -1.01 -1.53
CA ARG A 29 4.69 0.00 -2.58
C ARG A 29 3.28 0.46 -2.92
N HIS A 30 3.02 1.72 -2.59
CA HIS A 30 1.81 2.43 -2.98
C HIS A 30 2.07 3.28 -4.22
N SER A 31 1.12 3.28 -5.14
CA SER A 31 1.09 4.19 -6.29
C SER A 31 -0.32 4.75 -6.47
N THR A 32 -0.42 5.98 -6.95
CA THR A 32 -1.70 6.60 -7.28
C THR A 32 -1.99 6.39 -8.76
N GLY A 33 -3.25 6.12 -9.08
CA GLY A 33 -3.76 6.07 -10.43
C GLY A 33 -5.08 6.82 -10.56
N THR A 34 -5.49 7.07 -11.81
CA THR A 34 -6.77 7.70 -12.12
C THR A 34 -7.66 6.69 -12.84
N VAL A 35 -8.89 6.52 -12.40
CA VAL A 35 -9.87 5.68 -13.08
C VAL A 35 -10.15 6.30 -14.45
N VAL A 36 -9.88 5.55 -15.52
CA VAL A 36 -10.19 5.98 -16.90
C VAL A 36 -11.50 5.39 -17.39
N ARG A 37 -11.90 4.24 -16.84
CA ARG A 37 -13.17 3.58 -17.16
C ARG A 37 -13.59 2.66 -16.01
N ALA A 38 -14.87 2.64 -15.69
CA ALA A 38 -15.45 1.79 -14.64
C ALA A 38 -16.73 1.09 -15.12
N GLU A 39 -16.65 0.46 -16.31
CA GLU A 39 -17.79 -0.18 -16.95
C GLU A 39 -17.69 -1.70 -16.90
N GLY A 40 -18.82 -2.36 -16.62
CA GLY A 40 -18.89 -3.82 -16.55
C GLY A 40 -18.07 -4.41 -15.39
N PRO A 41 -17.43 -5.57 -15.58
CA PRO A 41 -16.77 -6.31 -14.49
C PRO A 41 -15.38 -5.76 -14.13
N HIS A 42 -14.90 -4.71 -14.82
CA HIS A 42 -13.53 -4.24 -14.72
C HIS A 42 -13.46 -2.72 -14.52
N ILE A 43 -12.44 -2.30 -13.78
CA ILE A 43 -12.04 -0.91 -13.60
C ILE A 43 -10.69 -0.74 -14.27
N ALA A 44 -10.60 0.16 -15.25
CA ALA A 44 -9.36 0.53 -15.89
C ALA A 44 -8.79 1.76 -15.20
N VAL A 45 -7.52 1.68 -14.81
CA VAL A 45 -6.81 2.72 -14.06
C VAL A 45 -5.55 3.12 -14.83
N SER A 46 -5.41 4.40 -15.14
CA SER A 46 -4.19 4.98 -15.69
C SER A 46 -3.20 5.22 -14.57
N VAL A 47 -2.00 4.66 -14.70
CA VAL A 47 -0.90 4.75 -13.74
C VAL A 47 0.32 5.32 -14.44
N ARG A 48 1.13 6.10 -13.72
CA ARG A 48 2.42 6.56 -14.24
C ARG A 48 3.55 5.62 -13.84
N SER A 49 4.36 5.24 -14.83
CA SER A 49 5.60 4.52 -14.60
C SER A 49 6.62 5.41 -13.88
N PRO A 50 7.68 4.83 -13.28
CA PRO A 50 8.78 5.61 -12.70
C PRO A 50 9.46 6.58 -13.68
N ARG A 51 9.34 6.34 -14.99
CA ARG A 51 9.86 7.21 -16.06
C ARG A 51 8.82 8.22 -16.58
N GLY A 52 7.65 8.33 -15.94
CA GLY A 52 6.61 9.31 -16.27
C GLY A 52 5.64 8.88 -17.38
N ALA A 53 5.92 7.82 -18.13
CA ALA A 53 5.00 7.29 -19.14
C ALA A 53 3.73 6.72 -18.48
N ALA A 54 2.56 7.10 -19.01
CA ALA A 54 1.27 6.57 -18.58
C ALA A 54 1.03 5.19 -19.20
N TYR A 55 0.45 4.29 -18.41
CA TYR A 55 0.00 2.98 -18.86
C TYR A 55 -1.27 2.60 -18.11
N VAL A 56 -2.09 1.73 -18.70
CA VAL A 56 -3.38 1.33 -18.12
C VAL A 56 -3.26 -0.05 -17.49
N GLU A 57 -3.66 -0.13 -16.22
CA GLU A 57 -3.86 -1.39 -15.50
C GLU A 57 -5.36 -1.68 -15.40
N GLN A 58 -5.72 -2.97 -15.34
CA GLN A 58 -7.11 -3.39 -15.16
C GLN A 58 -7.29 -4.06 -13.82
N TYR A 59 -8.41 -3.77 -13.17
CA TYR A 59 -8.77 -4.29 -11.87
C TYR A 59 -10.16 -4.89 -11.93
N ARG A 60 -10.41 -5.94 -11.16
CA ARG A 60 -11.73 -6.52 -11.00
C ARG A 60 -12.58 -5.58 -10.15
N ARG A 61 -13.79 -5.30 -10.62
CA ARG A 61 -14.73 -4.45 -9.89
C ARG A 61 -15.21 -5.10 -8.60
N ARG A 62 -15.30 -6.42 -8.55
CA ARG A 62 -15.82 -7.19 -7.41
C ARG A 62 -14.93 -7.12 -6.15
N ASP A 63 -13.61 -7.09 -6.33
CA ASP A 63 -12.66 -7.24 -5.22
C ASP A 63 -11.45 -6.29 -5.30
N GLY A 64 -11.43 -5.42 -6.30
CA GLY A 64 -10.38 -4.44 -6.53
C GLY A 64 -9.03 -5.08 -6.87
N SER A 65 -8.97 -6.37 -7.23
CA SER A 65 -7.72 -7.06 -7.54
C SER A 65 -7.26 -6.83 -8.98
N ARG A 66 -5.94 -6.70 -9.19
CA ARG A 66 -5.38 -6.50 -10.52
C ARG A 66 -5.57 -7.72 -11.40
N ILE A 67 -6.00 -7.49 -12.64
CA ILE A 67 -6.11 -8.48 -13.70
C ILE A 67 -4.80 -8.48 -14.48
N GLY A 68 -4.07 -9.60 -14.36
CA GLY A 68 -2.77 -9.76 -15.00
C GLY A 68 -1.63 -9.03 -14.30
N GLY A 69 -0.46 -9.05 -14.96
CA GLY A 69 0.79 -8.55 -14.41
C GLY A 69 1.48 -9.55 -13.46
N ARG A 70 2.79 -9.40 -13.28
CA ARG A 70 3.64 -10.35 -12.53
C ARG A 70 3.47 -10.25 -11.02
N ILE A 71 3.10 -9.09 -10.51
CA ILE A 71 3.00 -8.80 -9.07
C ILE A 71 1.52 -8.63 -8.69
N PRO A 72 1.01 -9.25 -7.63
CA PRO A 72 -0.35 -8.96 -7.17
C PRO A 72 -0.50 -7.50 -6.75
N ALA A 73 -1.59 -6.85 -7.16
CA ALA A 73 -1.93 -5.49 -6.74
C ALA A 73 -3.42 -5.35 -6.45
N LYS A 74 -3.79 -4.40 -5.59
CA LYS A 74 -5.17 -4.14 -5.18
C LYS A 74 -5.48 -2.65 -5.08
N LEU A 75 -6.72 -2.28 -5.39
CA LEU A 75 -7.26 -0.95 -5.11
C LEU A 75 -7.60 -0.84 -3.61
N ILE A 76 -7.12 0.23 -2.99
CA ILE A 76 -7.36 0.55 -1.58
C ILE A 76 -7.94 1.96 -1.46
N ASN A 77 -8.65 2.22 -0.37
CA ASN A 77 -9.26 3.51 -0.10
C ASN A 77 -8.18 4.57 0.17
N ALA A 78 -8.23 5.68 -0.56
CA ALA A 78 -7.32 6.82 -0.40
C ALA A 78 -7.61 7.61 0.88
N ASP A 79 -8.89 7.65 1.30
CA ASP A 79 -9.39 8.37 2.48
C ASP A 79 -9.47 7.49 3.73
N ALA A 80 -9.28 6.17 3.58
CA ALA A 80 -8.92 5.38 4.75
C ALA A 80 -7.61 5.98 5.25
N PRO A 81 -7.54 6.42 6.51
CA PRO A 81 -6.29 6.90 7.05
C PRO A 81 -5.32 5.72 6.99
N VAL A 82 -4.50 5.67 5.93
CA VAL A 82 -3.21 5.01 6.01
C VAL A 82 -2.59 5.70 7.20
N PRO A 83 -2.36 5.02 8.35
CA PRO A 83 -1.80 5.72 9.48
C PRO A 83 -0.48 6.26 8.97
N GLN A 84 -0.38 7.58 8.76
CA GLN A 84 0.83 8.20 8.22
C GLN A 84 2.02 7.80 9.11
N GLU A 85 1.71 7.59 10.38
CA GLU A 85 2.50 6.95 11.40
C GLU A 85 3.00 5.54 11.02
N ALA A 86 2.13 4.62 10.58
CA ALA A 86 2.53 3.30 10.09
C ALA A 86 3.46 3.38 8.86
N GLN A 87 3.22 4.35 7.96
CA GLN A 87 4.08 4.53 6.79
C GLN A 87 5.43 5.18 7.15
N ARG A 88 5.45 6.13 8.08
CA ARG A 88 6.68 6.73 8.65
C ARG A 88 7.50 5.66 9.37
N ARG A 89 6.85 4.83 10.19
CA ARG A 89 7.44 3.69 10.89
C ARG A 89 8.04 2.65 9.95
N THR A 90 7.32 2.30 8.88
CA THR A 90 7.84 1.37 7.87
C THR A 90 9.10 1.92 7.19
N ARG A 91 9.10 3.21 6.81
CA ARG A 91 10.29 3.87 6.23
C ARG A 91 11.44 3.97 7.23
N HIS A 92 11.14 4.17 8.51
CA HIS A 92 12.12 4.20 9.59
C HIS A 92 12.80 2.84 9.78
N ILE A 93 12.02 1.75 9.87
CA ILE A 93 12.52 0.38 9.93
C ILE A 93 13.37 0.04 8.69
N ASP A 94 12.90 0.38 7.50
CA ASP A 94 13.65 0.14 6.25
C ASP A 94 15.00 0.88 6.24
N SER A 95 15.04 2.09 6.80
CA SER A 95 16.27 2.88 6.93
C SER A 95 17.25 2.22 7.91
N LEU A 96 16.77 1.82 9.09
CA LEU A 96 17.58 1.15 10.11
C LEU A 96 18.11 -0.20 9.62
N PHE A 97 17.28 -0.95 8.89
CA PHE A 97 17.69 -2.21 8.27
C PHE A 97 18.81 -1.99 7.25
N ARG A 98 18.70 -0.98 6.38
CA ARG A 98 19.74 -0.67 5.40
C ARG A 98 21.03 -0.22 6.08
N ASP A 99 20.93 0.53 7.17
CA ASP A 99 22.10 1.03 7.89
C ASP A 99 22.84 -0.08 8.65
N TRP A 100 22.11 -0.97 9.32
CA TRP A 100 22.67 -2.19 9.91
C TRP A 100 23.23 -3.15 8.85
N ALA A 101 22.53 -3.34 7.73
CA ALA A 101 23.00 -4.22 6.66
C ALA A 101 24.37 -3.81 6.09
N ARG A 102 24.69 -2.51 6.14
CA ARG A 102 26.00 -1.95 5.77
C ARG A 102 27.06 -2.12 6.86
N HIS A 103 26.65 -2.32 8.12
CA HIS A 103 27.51 -2.44 9.30
C HIS A 103 27.10 -3.67 10.12
N ARG A 104 27.17 -4.85 9.49
CA ARG A 104 26.61 -6.11 9.99
C ARG A 104 27.04 -6.53 11.40
N THR A 105 28.23 -6.12 11.83
CA THR A 105 28.81 -6.43 13.15
C THR A 105 28.46 -5.40 14.23
N ASP A 106 27.82 -4.29 13.86
CA ASP A 106 27.43 -3.24 14.80
C ASP A 106 26.15 -3.64 15.55
N VAL A 107 26.36 -4.12 16.78
CA VAL A 107 25.29 -4.59 17.68
C VAL A 107 24.36 -3.46 18.10
N ASN A 108 24.83 -2.21 18.16
CA ASN A 108 23.99 -1.07 18.54
C ASN A 108 22.96 -0.75 17.44
N ARG A 109 23.36 -0.87 16.16
CA ARG A 109 22.45 -0.70 15.03
C ARG A 109 21.43 -1.83 14.92
N LEU A 110 21.84 -3.05 15.26
CA LEU A 110 20.93 -4.19 15.36
C LEU A 110 19.89 -3.97 16.47
N ARG A 111 20.31 -3.47 17.64
CA ARG A 111 19.42 -3.13 18.75
C ARG A 111 18.43 -2.03 18.35
N ALA A 112 18.89 -0.95 17.72
CA ALA A 112 18.02 0.12 17.24
C ALA A 112 16.96 -0.38 16.24
N LEU A 113 17.34 -1.29 15.32
CA LEU A 113 16.38 -1.93 14.41
C LEU A 113 15.37 -2.81 15.17
N HIS A 114 15.84 -3.59 16.13
CA HIS A 114 15.00 -4.46 16.95
C HIS A 114 13.97 -3.65 17.76
N ASP A 115 14.41 -2.58 18.41
CA ASP A 115 13.56 -1.71 19.23
C ASP A 115 12.48 -1.03 18.37
N ALA A 116 12.86 -0.50 17.20
CA ALA A 116 11.91 0.09 16.25
C ALA A 116 10.87 -0.91 15.72
N ILE A 117 11.24 -2.19 15.56
CA ILE A 117 10.30 -3.26 15.21
C ILE A 117 9.37 -3.57 16.41
N GLY A 118 9.91 -3.61 17.63
CA GLY A 118 9.15 -3.82 18.87
C GLY A 118 8.07 -2.76 19.07
N GLU A 119 8.44 -1.48 18.99
CA GLU A 119 7.51 -0.34 19.09
C GLU A 119 6.38 -0.39 18.04
N CYS A 120 6.68 -0.91 16.84
CA CYS A 120 5.66 -1.10 15.81
C CYS A 120 4.67 -2.23 16.11
N LEU A 121 5.13 -3.28 16.81
CA LEU A 121 4.29 -4.41 17.18
C LEU A 121 3.41 -4.09 18.39
N GLU A 122 3.92 -3.33 19.37
CA GLU A 122 3.14 -2.91 20.54
C GLU A 122 1.94 -2.02 20.16
N VAL A 123 2.13 -1.10 19.21
CA VAL A 123 1.03 -0.23 18.74
C VAL A 123 -0.01 -0.97 17.89
N LEU A 124 0.33 -2.14 17.33
CA LEU A 124 -0.64 -2.97 16.60
C LEU A 124 -1.49 -3.85 17.53
N ILE A 125 -1.10 -3.99 18.80
CA ILE A 125 -1.82 -4.79 19.80
C ILE A 125 -2.89 -3.96 20.55
N GLU A 126 -2.85 -2.63 20.47
CA GLU A 126 -3.84 -1.72 21.09
C GLU A 126 -4.89 -1.09 20.13
N PRO A 127 -5.77 -1.86 19.45
CA PRO A 127 -7.03 -1.30 18.97
C PRO A 127 -8.28 -1.85 19.67
N THR A 128 -8.14 -2.78 20.62
CA THR A 128 -9.28 -3.40 21.31
C THR A 128 -9.31 -3.08 22.79
N LEU A 129 -9.80 -1.89 23.15
CA LEU A 129 -10.51 -1.62 24.41
C LEU A 129 -10.99 -0.14 24.43
N ARG A 130 -12.09 0.15 23.75
CA ARG A 130 -13.05 1.20 24.13
C ARG A 130 -14.45 0.76 23.76
#